data_AF-A0A955W674-F1
#
_entry.id   AF-A0A955W674-F1
#
_cell.length_a   1.000
_cell.length_b   1.000
_cell.length_c   1.000
_cell.angle_alpha   90.00
_cell.angle_beta   90.00
_cell.angle_gamma   90.00
#
_symmetry.space_group_name_H-M   'P 1'
#
loop_
_entity.id
_entity.type
_entity.pdbx_description
1 polymer ?
#
loop_
_entity_poly.entity_id
_entity_poly.type
_entity_poly.pdbx_seq_one_letter_code
_entity_poly.pdbx_strand_id
1 'polypeptide(L)'
;MHYDDDMPDDPVADQLDAGWERVAEGDLEGALAAALACLELAEVPEAHNLLGYVRAAQGDVDAALRHYRKAIALDEFFTEALLNAAELHMHPLHQPEEAIRLIDIAIEHADSADAKADAILLKVEALLQGGDHERAAKALKRLPDGPFENPEMDFMIGRAYFEVGDLEAAGGRIQAAARENPANPEVFYYLGLWLEAQEDRAGATVAFLQSRDLDGSTPPPPWSTSRPVFERRLRAAMKRLPAHVSAALEGALVVVAHLPGREVIAEGVDPRLCALADDVQDGKVGRLFVYQRNCERMGNSAESIEDTCAEAIEREVNAALDSGH
;
A
#
# COMPACT_ATOMS: atom_id res chain seq x y z
N MET A 1 -3.50 47.11 22.53
CA MET A 1 -4.56 46.11 22.34
C MET A 1 -3.86 44.87 21.82
N HIS A 2 -3.42 44.00 22.74
CA HIS A 2 -3.26 42.59 22.39
C HIS A 2 -4.70 42.09 22.16
N TYR A 3 -4.96 41.56 20.97
CA TYR A 3 -6.07 40.65 20.80
C TYR A 3 -5.55 39.35 21.41
N ASP A 4 -5.93 39.10 22.66
CA ASP A 4 -5.85 37.75 23.21
C ASP A 4 -6.83 36.93 22.37
N ASP A 5 -6.25 36.02 21.59
CA ASP A 5 -6.94 35.04 20.76
C ASP A 5 -7.43 33.92 21.68
N ASP A 6 -8.31 34.26 22.64
CA ASP A 6 -9.03 33.28 23.46
C ASP A 6 -10.09 32.63 22.54
N MET A 7 -9.65 31.66 21.74
CA MET A 7 -10.56 30.66 21.19
C MET A 7 -11.27 30.00 22.37
N PRO A 8 -12.61 29.90 22.37
CA PRO A 8 -13.34 29.27 23.46
C PRO A 8 -12.86 27.82 23.63
N ASP A 9 -12.59 27.40 24.86
CA ASP A 9 -12.35 25.98 25.21
C ASP A 9 -13.51 25.16 24.62
N ASP A 10 -13.19 24.23 23.71
CA ASP A 10 -14.11 23.23 23.19
C ASP A 10 -13.67 21.85 23.67
N PRO A 11 -14.16 21.40 24.85
CA PRO A 11 -13.74 20.14 25.43
C PRO A 11 -14.03 18.93 24.54
N VAL A 12 -14.99 19.02 23.61
CA VAL A 12 -15.28 17.94 22.66
C VAL A 12 -14.16 17.85 21.65
N ALA A 13 -13.79 18.97 21.03
CA ALA A 13 -12.67 19.07 20.10
C ALA A 13 -11.34 18.64 20.76
N ASP A 14 -11.06 19.12 21.97
CA ASP A 14 -9.85 18.76 22.72
C ASP A 14 -9.72 17.23 22.94
N GLN A 15 -10.83 16.55 23.25
CA GLN A 15 -10.82 15.09 23.42
C GLN A 15 -10.66 14.35 22.08
N LEU A 16 -11.22 14.88 20.99
CA LEU A 16 -11.05 14.30 19.66
C LEU A 16 -9.60 14.42 19.19
N ASP A 17 -9.01 15.61 19.33
CA ASP A 17 -7.62 15.89 18.97
C ASP A 17 -6.67 14.99 19.78
N ALA A 18 -6.83 14.96 21.11
CA ALA A 18 -6.07 14.05 21.96
C ALA A 18 -6.25 12.58 21.56
N GLY A 19 -7.46 12.20 21.15
CA GLY A 19 -7.76 10.85 20.67
C GLY A 19 -6.99 10.48 19.40
N TRP A 20 -6.96 11.37 18.41
CA TRP A 20 -6.22 11.16 17.16
C TRP A 20 -4.69 11.25 17.35
N GLU A 21 -4.20 12.10 18.25
CA GLU A 21 -2.79 12.11 18.64
C GLU A 21 -2.36 10.75 19.22
N ARG A 22 -3.19 10.18 20.10
CA ARG A 22 -2.94 8.85 20.69
C ARG A 22 -2.97 7.74 19.65
N VAL A 23 -3.86 7.83 18.67
CA VAL A 23 -3.83 6.95 17.49
C VAL A 23 -2.49 7.06 16.76
N ALA A 24 -2.00 8.27 16.51
CA ALA A 24 -0.73 8.50 15.83
C ALA A 24 0.48 7.96 16.63
N GLU A 25 0.40 7.96 17.97
CA GLU A 25 1.39 7.35 18.86
C GLU A 25 1.27 5.81 18.96
N GLY A 26 0.20 5.22 18.42
CA GLY A 26 -0.13 3.80 18.57
C GLY A 26 -0.73 3.43 19.93
N ASP A 27 -1.07 4.42 20.76
CA ASP A 27 -1.75 4.24 22.05
C ASP A 27 -3.27 4.08 21.85
N LEU A 28 -3.66 2.90 21.38
CA LEU A 28 -5.07 2.58 21.12
C LEU A 28 -5.93 2.57 22.40
N GLU A 29 -5.34 2.32 23.57
CA GLU A 29 -6.04 2.38 24.85
C GLU A 29 -6.33 3.84 25.25
N GLY A 30 -5.34 4.72 25.10
CA GLY A 30 -5.50 6.16 25.30
C GLY A 30 -6.50 6.78 24.33
N ALA A 31 -6.43 6.42 23.04
CA ALA A 31 -7.39 6.87 22.04
C ALA A 31 -8.82 6.43 22.37
N LEU A 32 -9.01 5.18 22.81
CA LEU A 32 -10.30 4.67 23.27
C LEU A 32 -10.84 5.49 24.46
N ALA A 33 -9.98 5.79 25.44
CA ALA A 33 -10.38 6.57 26.61
C ALA A 33 -10.80 8.00 26.25
N ALA A 34 -10.06 8.66 25.36
CA ALA A 34 -10.37 10.00 24.86
C ALA A 34 -11.71 10.02 24.10
N ALA A 35 -11.94 9.04 23.22
CA ALA A 35 -13.18 8.93 22.47
C ALA A 35 -14.40 8.68 23.38
N LEU A 36 -14.24 7.87 24.45
CA LEU A 36 -15.28 7.67 25.46
C LEU A 36 -15.53 8.95 26.28
N ALA A 37 -14.48 9.67 26.66
CA ALA A 37 -14.61 10.95 27.36
C ALA A 37 -15.33 12.00 26.49
N CYS A 38 -15.07 12.02 25.19
CA CYS A 38 -15.79 12.84 24.23
C CYS A 38 -17.31 12.53 24.25
N LEU A 39 -17.68 11.24 24.25
CA LEU A 39 -19.09 10.82 24.32
C LEU A 39 -19.78 11.12 25.66
N GLU A 40 -19.04 11.28 26.76
CA GLU A 40 -19.61 11.77 28.02
C GLU A 40 -19.96 13.27 27.95
N LEU A 41 -19.31 14.02 27.04
CA LEU A 41 -19.55 15.44 26.81
C LEU A 41 -20.67 15.67 25.78
N ALA A 42 -20.60 14.98 24.63
CA ALA A 42 -21.58 15.09 23.56
C ALA A 42 -21.61 13.85 22.66
N GLU A 43 -22.80 13.46 22.20
CA GLU A 43 -22.95 12.41 21.18
C GLU A 43 -22.75 13.02 19.79
N VAL A 44 -21.52 12.96 19.30
CA VAL A 44 -21.08 13.52 18.00
C VAL A 44 -20.53 12.44 17.06
N PRO A 45 -20.72 12.56 15.74
CA PRO A 45 -20.29 11.54 14.78
C PRO A 45 -18.77 11.28 14.81
N GLU A 46 -17.95 12.30 15.05
CA GLU A 46 -16.49 12.25 15.12
C GLU A 46 -16.02 11.28 16.21
N ALA A 47 -16.65 11.31 17.38
CA ALA A 47 -16.32 10.44 18.50
C ALA A 47 -16.63 8.97 18.18
N HIS A 48 -17.74 8.72 17.50
CA HIS A 48 -18.07 7.38 17.01
C HIS A 48 -17.14 6.93 15.88
N ASN A 49 -16.69 7.82 15.00
CA ASN A 49 -15.70 7.47 14.00
C ASN A 49 -14.34 7.12 14.61
N LEU A 50 -13.86 7.89 15.59
CA LEU A 50 -12.64 7.57 16.33
C LEU A 50 -12.76 6.22 17.05
N LEU A 51 -13.89 5.94 17.71
CA LEU A 51 -14.13 4.62 18.31
C LEU A 51 -14.13 3.50 17.27
N GLY A 52 -14.75 3.73 16.12
CA GLY A 52 -14.76 2.79 15.00
C GLY A 52 -13.34 2.48 14.53
N TYR A 53 -12.53 3.52 14.34
CA TYR A 53 -11.13 3.43 13.93
C TYR A 53 -10.31 2.61 14.94
N VAL A 54 -10.40 2.94 16.22
CA VAL A 54 -9.67 2.22 17.27
C VAL A 54 -10.07 0.74 17.31
N ARG A 55 -11.35 0.41 17.14
CA ARG A 55 -11.80 -1.00 17.08
C ARG A 55 -11.31 -1.72 15.84
N ALA A 56 -11.29 -1.05 14.68
CA ALA A 56 -10.74 -1.61 13.45
C ALA A 56 -9.25 -1.92 13.61
N ALA A 57 -8.47 -0.99 14.18
CA ALA A 57 -7.05 -1.19 14.48
C ALA A 57 -6.78 -2.34 15.46
N GLN A 58 -7.73 -2.64 16.35
CA GLN A 58 -7.70 -3.81 17.25
C GLN A 58 -8.16 -5.12 16.58
N GLY A 59 -8.61 -5.07 15.32
CA GLY A 59 -9.16 -6.21 14.59
C GLY A 59 -10.61 -6.57 14.92
N ASP A 60 -11.30 -5.77 15.73
CA ASP A 60 -12.73 -5.96 16.05
C ASP A 60 -13.60 -5.27 14.98
N VAL A 61 -13.69 -5.92 13.81
CA VAL A 61 -14.42 -5.44 12.63
C VAL A 61 -15.90 -5.21 12.94
N ASP A 62 -16.52 -6.08 13.74
CA ASP A 62 -17.93 -5.97 14.10
C ASP A 62 -18.20 -4.75 15.00
N ALA A 63 -17.33 -4.48 15.98
CA ALA A 63 -17.45 -3.28 16.81
C ALA A 63 -17.18 -2.02 16.01
N ALA A 64 -16.19 -2.04 15.12
CA ALA A 64 -15.87 -0.91 14.26
C ALA A 64 -17.07 -0.49 13.40
N LEU A 65 -17.68 -1.45 12.69
CA LEU A 65 -18.88 -1.20 11.87
C LEU A 65 -20.07 -0.71 12.69
N ARG A 66 -20.26 -1.18 13.94
CA ARG A 66 -21.33 -0.64 14.81
C ARG A 66 -21.11 0.83 15.09
N HIS A 67 -19.88 1.25 15.33
CA HIS A 67 -19.56 2.64 15.62
C HIS A 67 -19.63 3.53 14.37
N TYR A 68 -19.10 3.09 13.22
CA TYR A 68 -19.27 3.84 11.96
C TYR A 68 -20.75 4.01 11.59
N ARG A 69 -21.59 2.98 11.77
CA ARG A 69 -23.04 3.09 11.54
C ARG A 69 -23.71 4.11 12.47
N LYS A 70 -23.22 4.28 13.71
CA LYS A 70 -23.72 5.32 14.61
C LYS A 70 -23.29 6.71 14.15
N ALA A 71 -22.03 6.87 13.72
CA ALA A 71 -21.56 8.13 13.14
C ALA A 71 -22.41 8.52 11.92
N ILE A 72 -22.62 7.58 10.99
CA ILE A 72 -23.47 7.77 9.80
C ILE A 72 -24.95 8.03 10.17
N ALA A 73 -25.43 7.51 11.30
CA ALA A 73 -26.80 7.80 11.76
C ALA A 73 -26.96 9.20 12.37
N LEU A 74 -25.88 9.76 12.93
CA LEU A 74 -25.85 11.13 13.45
C LEU A 74 -25.66 12.15 12.33
N ASP A 75 -24.82 11.82 11.35
CA ASP A 75 -24.62 12.57 10.12
C ASP A 75 -24.48 11.60 8.93
N GLU A 76 -25.51 11.56 8.08
CA GLU A 76 -25.60 10.64 6.95
C GLU A 76 -24.54 10.87 5.86
N PHE A 77 -23.88 12.04 5.88
CA PHE A 77 -22.85 12.42 4.92
C PHE A 77 -21.45 12.54 5.54
N PHE A 78 -21.27 12.02 6.76
CA PHE A 78 -19.99 12.05 7.43
C PHE A 78 -18.95 11.18 6.69
N THR A 79 -18.12 11.84 5.89
CA THR A 79 -17.33 11.23 4.82
C THR A 79 -16.29 10.26 5.38
N GLU A 80 -15.64 10.61 6.48
CA GLU A 80 -14.63 9.78 7.14
C GLU A 80 -15.22 8.46 7.62
N ALA A 81 -16.41 8.47 8.23
CA ALA A 81 -17.05 7.24 8.68
C ALA A 81 -17.54 6.37 7.51
N LEU A 82 -18.00 6.98 6.42
CA LEU A 82 -18.37 6.28 5.18
C LEU A 82 -17.17 5.57 4.56
N LEU A 83 -16.04 6.27 4.42
CA LEU A 83 -14.81 5.72 3.84
C LEU A 83 -14.19 4.65 4.75
N ASN A 84 -14.11 4.88 6.05
CA ASN A 84 -13.60 3.90 7.00
C ASN A 84 -14.47 2.61 7.03
N ALA A 85 -15.79 2.74 6.95
CA ALA A 85 -16.67 1.58 6.82
C ALA A 85 -16.47 0.87 5.47
N ALA A 86 -16.25 1.62 4.39
CA ALA A 86 -15.98 1.06 3.07
C ALA A 86 -14.70 0.22 3.05
N GLU A 87 -13.62 0.67 3.71
CA GLU A 87 -12.38 -0.11 3.85
C GLU A 87 -12.61 -1.45 4.55
N LEU A 88 -13.43 -1.47 5.61
CA LEU A 88 -13.79 -2.72 6.28
C LEU A 88 -14.64 -3.64 5.39
N HIS A 89 -15.54 -3.08 4.60
CA HIS A 89 -16.28 -3.85 3.60
C HIS A 89 -15.35 -4.40 2.52
N MET A 90 -14.32 -3.67 2.11
CA MET A 90 -13.37 -4.08 1.07
C MET A 90 -12.44 -5.21 1.54
N HIS A 91 -11.72 -5.01 2.65
CA HIS A 91 -10.61 -5.89 3.03
C HIS A 91 -11.01 -7.06 3.91
N PRO A 92 -11.43 -6.89 5.19
CA PRO A 92 -11.72 -8.04 6.04
C PRO A 92 -13.04 -8.74 5.70
N LEU A 93 -13.98 -8.05 5.06
CA LEU A 93 -15.30 -8.62 4.73
C LEU A 93 -15.43 -9.11 3.29
N HIS A 94 -14.56 -8.66 2.38
CA HIS A 94 -14.61 -9.01 0.96
C HIS A 94 -15.98 -8.74 0.31
N GLN A 95 -16.56 -7.56 0.59
CA GLN A 95 -17.84 -7.05 0.09
C GLN A 95 -17.63 -5.75 -0.73
N PRO A 96 -16.95 -5.83 -1.89
CA PRO A 96 -16.54 -4.65 -2.64
C PRO A 96 -17.74 -3.81 -3.14
N GLU A 97 -18.88 -4.42 -3.46
CA GLU A 97 -20.06 -3.68 -3.90
C GLU A 97 -20.69 -2.84 -2.79
N GLU A 98 -20.59 -3.25 -1.54
CA GLU A 98 -21.05 -2.41 -0.41
C GLU A 98 -20.05 -1.28 -0.14
N ALA A 99 -18.74 -1.58 -0.20
CA ALA A 99 -17.70 -0.56 -0.12
C ALA A 99 -17.91 0.54 -1.17
N ILE A 100 -18.11 0.15 -2.43
CA ILE A 100 -18.34 1.09 -3.55
C ILE A 100 -19.60 1.94 -3.32
N ARG A 101 -20.67 1.40 -2.73
CA ARG A 101 -21.88 2.18 -2.41
C ARG A 101 -21.60 3.27 -1.38
N LEU A 102 -20.92 2.93 -0.29
CA LEU A 102 -20.54 3.91 0.74
C LEU A 102 -19.62 4.98 0.18
N ILE A 103 -18.65 4.58 -0.65
CA ILE A 103 -17.73 5.51 -1.30
C ILE A 103 -18.46 6.43 -2.28
N ASP A 104 -19.46 5.95 -3.02
CA ASP A 104 -20.25 6.80 -3.92
C ASP A 104 -21.00 7.89 -3.16
N ILE A 105 -21.53 7.59 -1.97
CA ILE A 105 -22.17 8.60 -1.09
C ILE A 105 -21.13 9.64 -0.65
N ALA A 106 -19.94 9.19 -0.21
CA ALA A 106 -18.84 10.08 0.18
C ALA A 106 -18.39 11.00 -0.96
N ILE A 107 -18.24 10.48 -2.20
CA ILE A 107 -17.87 11.30 -3.37
C ILE A 107 -18.90 12.39 -3.68
N GLU A 108 -20.19 12.11 -3.46
CA GLU A 108 -21.28 13.06 -3.71
C GLU A 108 -21.32 14.21 -2.69
N HIS A 109 -20.83 13.98 -1.48
CA HIS A 109 -20.92 14.93 -0.36
C HIS A 109 -19.56 15.43 0.15
N ALA A 110 -18.46 15.04 -0.49
CA ALA A 110 -17.13 15.54 -0.19
C ALA A 110 -17.09 17.08 -0.23
N ASP A 111 -16.51 17.67 0.82
CA ASP A 111 -16.45 19.12 1.04
C ASP A 111 -15.23 19.78 0.38
N SER A 112 -14.26 18.99 -0.06
CA SER A 112 -12.98 19.44 -0.62
C SER A 112 -12.56 18.60 -1.84
N ALA A 113 -11.64 19.15 -2.63
CA ALA A 113 -11.05 18.43 -3.76
C ALA A 113 -10.25 17.22 -3.30
N ASP A 114 -9.48 17.36 -2.21
CA ASP A 114 -8.68 16.30 -1.60
C ASP A 114 -9.57 15.16 -1.09
N ALA A 115 -10.59 15.44 -0.26
CA ALA A 115 -11.49 14.39 0.24
C ALA A 115 -12.20 13.64 -0.90
N LYS A 116 -12.58 14.37 -1.95
CA LYS A 116 -13.18 13.77 -3.15
C LYS A 116 -12.18 12.91 -3.92
N ALA A 117 -10.93 13.34 -4.03
CA ALA A 117 -9.89 12.59 -4.69
C ALA A 117 -9.55 11.31 -3.92
N ASP A 118 -9.38 11.38 -2.60
CA ASP A 118 -9.18 10.23 -1.72
C ASP A 118 -10.30 9.20 -1.88
N ALA A 119 -11.56 9.64 -1.83
CA ALA A 119 -12.71 8.76 -2.05
C ALA A 119 -12.72 8.12 -3.45
N ILE A 120 -12.37 8.87 -4.50
CA ILE A 120 -12.28 8.31 -5.86
C ILE A 120 -11.14 7.29 -5.95
N LEU A 121 -9.99 7.55 -5.35
CA LEU A 121 -8.85 6.63 -5.35
C LEU A 121 -9.19 5.34 -4.60
N LEU A 122 -9.86 5.42 -3.44
CA LEU A 122 -10.35 4.24 -2.73
C LEU A 122 -11.35 3.43 -3.56
N LYS A 123 -12.25 4.10 -4.31
CA LYS A 123 -13.16 3.42 -5.24
C LYS A 123 -12.41 2.70 -6.36
N VAL A 124 -11.36 3.33 -6.90
CA VAL A 124 -10.54 2.74 -7.96
C VAL A 124 -9.83 1.49 -7.45
N GLU A 125 -9.25 1.55 -6.25
CA GLU A 125 -8.67 0.37 -5.61
C GLU A 125 -9.70 -0.75 -5.45
N ALA A 126 -10.89 -0.46 -4.90
CA ALA A 126 -11.95 -1.45 -4.73
C ALA A 126 -12.35 -2.13 -6.04
N LEU A 127 -12.43 -1.36 -7.13
CA LEU A 127 -12.77 -1.85 -8.46
C LEU A 127 -11.66 -2.70 -9.07
N LEU A 128 -10.39 -2.30 -8.91
CA LEU A 128 -9.23 -3.05 -9.38
C LEU A 128 -9.07 -4.38 -8.64
N GLN A 129 -9.29 -4.42 -7.32
CA GLN A 129 -9.32 -5.66 -6.55
C GLN A 129 -10.41 -6.63 -7.05
N GLY A 130 -11.55 -6.10 -7.53
CA GLY A 130 -12.61 -6.86 -8.18
C GLY A 130 -12.37 -7.20 -9.65
N GLY A 131 -11.26 -6.73 -10.25
CA GLY A 131 -10.95 -6.91 -11.67
C GLY A 131 -11.75 -6.02 -12.63
N ASP A 132 -12.46 -5.01 -12.13
CA ASP A 132 -13.31 -4.12 -12.92
C ASP A 132 -12.55 -2.86 -13.39
N HIS A 133 -11.60 -3.07 -14.30
CA HIS A 133 -10.74 -2.01 -14.84
C HIS A 133 -11.54 -0.93 -15.58
N GLU A 134 -12.67 -1.28 -16.20
CA GLU A 134 -13.50 -0.34 -16.95
C GLU A 134 -14.17 0.68 -16.02
N ARG A 135 -14.80 0.21 -14.93
CA ARG A 135 -15.40 1.12 -13.95
C ARG A 135 -14.33 1.92 -13.21
N ALA A 136 -13.16 1.34 -12.95
CA ALA A 136 -12.03 2.04 -12.34
C ALA A 136 -11.57 3.22 -13.22
N ALA A 137 -11.31 2.99 -14.51
CA ALA A 137 -10.94 4.05 -15.45
C ALA A 137 -12.01 5.13 -15.58
N LYS A 138 -13.31 4.77 -15.51
CA LYS A 138 -14.41 5.74 -15.51
C LYS A 138 -14.46 6.57 -14.23
N ALA A 139 -14.13 6.00 -13.07
CA ALA A 139 -14.08 6.71 -11.81
C ALA A 139 -12.95 7.76 -11.81
N LEU A 140 -11.76 7.42 -12.30
CA LEU A 140 -10.62 8.35 -12.39
C LEU A 140 -10.93 9.60 -13.22
N LYS A 141 -11.74 9.49 -14.27
CA LYS A 141 -12.19 10.64 -15.08
C LYS A 141 -13.05 11.65 -14.32
N ARG A 142 -13.46 11.34 -13.08
CA ARG A 142 -14.22 12.25 -12.20
C ARG A 142 -13.33 12.95 -11.17
N LEU A 143 -12.01 12.69 -11.18
CA LEU A 143 -11.06 13.36 -10.29
C LEU A 143 -11.11 14.88 -10.48
N PRO A 144 -11.03 15.65 -9.39
CA PRO A 144 -10.77 17.09 -9.48
C PRO A 144 -9.44 17.38 -10.18
N ASP A 145 -9.32 18.55 -10.81
CA ASP A 145 -8.07 18.95 -11.47
C ASP A 145 -6.95 19.29 -10.48
N GLY A 146 -7.30 19.67 -9.25
CA GLY A 146 -6.37 20.20 -8.24
C GLY A 146 -6.29 21.74 -8.24
N PRO A 147 -5.27 22.34 -7.61
CA PRO A 147 -4.20 21.68 -6.85
C PRO A 147 -4.74 20.98 -5.60
N PHE A 148 -4.00 19.99 -5.13
CA PHE A 148 -4.30 19.25 -3.90
C PHE A 148 -3.39 19.72 -2.77
N GLU A 149 -3.89 19.67 -1.54
CA GLU A 149 -3.11 20.00 -0.35
C GLU A 149 -2.14 18.86 0.00
N ASN A 150 -2.56 17.61 -0.21
CA ASN A 150 -1.70 16.45 -0.03
C ASN A 150 -0.65 16.37 -1.15
N PRO A 151 0.66 16.53 -0.86
CA PRO A 151 1.71 16.50 -1.87
C PRO A 151 1.89 15.13 -2.53
N GLU A 152 1.40 14.04 -1.93
CA GLU A 152 1.44 12.70 -2.53
C GLU A 152 0.26 12.46 -3.48
N MET A 153 -0.75 13.32 -3.52
CA MET A 153 -1.97 13.09 -4.29
C MET A 153 -1.69 12.91 -5.79
N ASP A 154 -0.78 13.70 -6.35
CA ASP A 154 -0.37 13.56 -7.75
C ASP A 154 0.27 12.20 -8.03
N PHE A 155 1.09 11.69 -7.11
CA PHE A 155 1.63 10.35 -7.22
C PHE A 155 0.51 9.30 -7.18
N MET A 156 -0.39 9.38 -6.21
CA MET A 156 -1.48 8.41 -6.04
C MET A 156 -2.40 8.36 -7.26
N ILE A 157 -2.75 9.53 -7.82
CA ILE A 157 -3.51 9.64 -9.06
C ILE A 157 -2.73 9.05 -10.25
N GLY A 158 -1.45 9.38 -10.38
CA GLY A 158 -0.59 8.85 -11.44
C GLY A 158 -0.48 7.33 -11.40
N ARG A 159 -0.27 6.76 -10.21
CA ARG A 159 -0.30 5.32 -9.96
C ARG A 159 -1.64 4.70 -10.36
N ALA A 160 -2.75 5.30 -9.94
CA ALA A 160 -4.07 4.78 -10.26
C ALA A 160 -4.35 4.77 -11.78
N TYR A 161 -3.96 5.83 -12.50
CA TYR A 161 -4.02 5.85 -13.97
C TYR A 161 -3.14 4.77 -14.60
N PHE A 162 -1.95 4.52 -14.05
CA PHE A 162 -1.07 3.45 -14.51
C PHE A 162 -1.72 2.07 -14.34
N GLU A 163 -2.30 1.78 -13.17
CA GLU A 163 -2.92 0.49 -12.85
C GLU A 163 -4.16 0.19 -13.71
N VAL A 164 -4.93 1.21 -14.10
CA VAL A 164 -6.05 1.02 -15.06
C VAL A 164 -5.58 0.93 -16.53
N GLY A 165 -4.29 1.15 -16.79
CA GLY A 165 -3.68 1.08 -18.12
C GLY A 165 -3.72 2.38 -18.93
N ASP A 166 -4.13 3.51 -18.35
CA ASP A 166 -4.10 4.82 -19.01
C ASP A 166 -2.72 5.46 -18.84
N LEU A 167 -1.76 4.95 -19.62
CA LEU A 167 -0.36 5.35 -19.55
C LEU A 167 -0.14 6.83 -19.95
N GLU A 168 -1.01 7.40 -20.77
CA GLU A 168 -0.93 8.80 -21.17
C GLU A 168 -1.22 9.71 -19.97
N ALA A 169 -2.34 9.47 -19.27
CA ALA A 169 -2.71 10.22 -18.08
C ALA A 169 -1.74 9.99 -16.90
N ALA A 170 -1.23 8.76 -16.76
CA ALA A 170 -0.28 8.41 -15.71
C ALA A 170 1.03 9.19 -15.82
N GLY A 171 1.58 9.31 -17.03
CA GLY A 171 2.92 9.86 -17.26
C GLY A 171 3.10 11.27 -16.72
N GLY A 172 2.16 12.17 -17.02
CA GLY A 172 2.24 13.57 -16.57
C GLY A 172 2.26 13.71 -15.04
N ARG A 173 1.43 12.92 -14.35
CA ARG A 173 1.30 12.92 -12.88
C ARG A 173 2.51 12.28 -12.19
N ILE A 174 2.96 11.12 -12.68
CA ILE A 174 4.16 10.43 -12.14
C ILE A 174 5.41 11.30 -12.32
N GLN A 175 5.57 11.96 -13.47
CA GLN A 175 6.71 12.84 -13.72
C GLN A 175 6.69 14.10 -12.84
N ALA A 176 5.50 14.68 -12.57
CA ALA A 176 5.36 15.81 -11.65
C ALA A 176 5.74 15.37 -10.22
N ALA A 177 5.17 14.26 -9.74
CA ALA A 177 5.48 13.69 -8.44
C ALA A 177 6.99 13.41 -8.27
N ALA A 178 7.68 12.92 -9.31
CA ALA A 178 9.12 12.65 -9.26
C ALA A 178 9.97 13.92 -9.07
N ARG A 179 9.48 15.08 -9.51
CA ARG A 179 10.15 16.37 -9.32
C ARG A 179 9.89 16.94 -7.94
N GLU A 180 8.68 16.74 -7.41
CA GLU A 180 8.24 17.33 -6.15
C GLU A 180 8.66 16.50 -4.94
N ASN A 181 8.63 15.17 -5.05
CA ASN A 181 9.12 14.26 -4.03
C ASN A 181 10.27 13.37 -4.53
N PRO A 182 11.50 13.90 -4.59
CA PRO A 182 12.67 13.15 -5.04
C PRO A 182 13.14 12.05 -4.05
N ALA A 183 12.52 11.95 -2.87
CA ALA A 183 12.87 10.99 -1.83
C ALA A 183 11.90 9.79 -1.74
N ASN A 184 10.80 9.77 -2.51
CA ASN A 184 9.83 8.67 -2.47
C ASN A 184 10.22 7.54 -3.44
N PRO A 185 10.58 6.34 -2.95
CA PRO A 185 10.97 5.22 -3.82
C PRO A 185 9.84 4.72 -4.73
N GLU A 186 8.57 4.84 -4.30
CA GLU A 186 7.41 4.41 -5.08
C GLU A 186 7.29 5.23 -6.37
N VAL A 187 7.47 6.54 -6.27
CA VAL A 187 7.39 7.45 -7.41
C VAL A 187 8.38 7.04 -8.50
N PHE A 188 9.63 6.73 -8.12
CA PHE A 188 10.65 6.29 -9.08
C PHE A 188 10.42 4.87 -9.61
N TYR A 189 9.78 4.00 -8.82
CA TYR A 189 9.39 2.68 -9.31
C TYR A 189 8.35 2.79 -10.41
N TYR A 190 7.27 3.54 -10.18
CA TYR A 190 6.22 3.77 -11.17
C TYR A 190 6.71 4.60 -12.37
N LEU A 191 7.66 5.52 -12.17
CA LEU A 191 8.32 6.22 -13.28
C LEU A 191 9.11 5.22 -14.16
N GLY A 192 9.83 4.27 -13.54
CA GLY A 192 10.53 3.23 -14.27
C GLY A 192 9.60 2.34 -15.07
N LEU A 193 8.51 1.86 -14.47
CA LEU A 193 7.48 1.07 -15.14
C LEU A 193 6.83 1.83 -16.30
N TRP A 194 6.53 3.11 -16.11
CA TRP A 194 5.97 3.96 -17.16
C TRP A 194 6.96 4.16 -18.31
N LEU A 195 8.24 4.43 -18.04
CA LEU A 195 9.28 4.58 -19.07
C LEU A 195 9.51 3.27 -19.84
N GLU A 196 9.48 2.14 -19.15
CA GLU A 196 9.57 0.82 -19.79
C GLU A 196 8.40 0.57 -20.75
N ALA A 197 7.18 0.96 -20.36
CA ALA A 197 6.01 0.88 -21.23
C ALA A 197 6.09 1.83 -22.45
N GLN A 198 6.93 2.87 -22.39
CA GLN A 198 7.27 3.74 -23.53
C GLN A 198 8.49 3.23 -24.35
N GLU A 199 8.99 2.03 -24.03
CA GLU A 199 10.23 1.45 -24.59
C GLU A 199 11.52 2.26 -24.30
N ASP A 200 11.48 3.24 -23.38
CA ASP A 200 12.66 3.98 -22.91
C ASP A 200 13.40 3.19 -21.83
N ARG A 201 14.13 2.15 -22.27
CA ARG A 201 14.91 1.27 -21.38
C ARG A 201 15.98 2.03 -20.58
N ALA A 202 16.59 3.06 -21.18
CA ALA A 202 17.64 3.82 -20.51
C ALA A 202 17.06 4.67 -19.38
N GLY A 203 15.96 5.37 -19.65
CA GLY A 203 15.21 6.11 -18.65
C GLY A 203 14.67 5.20 -17.54
N ALA A 204 14.06 4.06 -17.92
CA ALA A 204 13.54 3.09 -16.97
C ALA A 204 14.63 2.57 -16.03
N THR A 205 15.80 2.21 -16.57
CA THR A 205 16.97 1.77 -15.77
C THR A 205 17.39 2.83 -14.76
N VAL A 206 17.46 4.11 -15.16
CA VAL A 206 17.82 5.20 -14.25
C VAL A 206 16.80 5.35 -13.13
N ALA A 207 15.51 5.34 -13.47
CA ALA A 207 14.43 5.45 -12.49
C ALA A 207 14.40 4.25 -11.52
N PHE A 208 14.56 3.03 -12.02
CA PHE A 208 14.63 1.82 -11.20
C PHE A 208 15.85 1.80 -10.27
N LEU A 209 17.02 2.25 -10.74
CA LEU A 209 18.20 2.36 -9.88
C LEU A 209 17.99 3.39 -8.77
N GLN A 210 17.31 4.51 -9.06
CA GLN A 210 16.96 5.49 -8.05
C GLN A 210 15.95 4.93 -7.03
N SER A 211 14.89 4.26 -7.49
CA SER A 211 13.93 3.57 -6.62
C SER A 211 14.63 2.55 -5.71
N ARG A 212 15.50 1.71 -6.27
CA ARG A 212 16.30 0.72 -5.53
C ARG A 212 17.20 1.35 -4.47
N ASP A 213 17.90 2.44 -4.81
CA ASP A 213 18.80 3.13 -3.88
C ASP A 213 18.00 3.77 -2.72
N LEU A 214 16.83 4.34 -3.02
CA LEU A 214 15.90 4.87 -2.01
C LEU A 214 15.33 3.75 -1.13
N ASP A 215 14.82 2.66 -1.70
CA ASP A 215 14.30 1.49 -0.97
C ASP A 215 15.33 0.88 -0.03
N GLY A 216 16.61 0.86 -0.43
CA GLY A 216 17.72 0.41 0.41
C GLY A 216 18.09 1.35 1.55
N SER A 217 17.71 2.63 1.45
CA SER A 217 17.93 3.65 2.49
C SER A 217 16.76 3.77 3.47
N THR A 218 15.55 3.37 3.07
CA THR A 218 14.36 3.40 3.91
C THR A 218 14.50 2.42 5.09
N PRO A 219 14.11 2.79 6.31
CA PRO A 219 14.08 1.86 7.45
C PRO A 219 13.33 0.56 7.10
N PRO A 220 13.83 -0.60 7.54
CA PRO A 220 13.13 -1.86 7.31
C PRO A 220 11.78 -1.89 8.01
N PRO A 221 10.78 -2.58 7.43
CA PRO A 221 9.52 -2.83 8.11
C PRO A 221 9.73 -3.43 9.51
N PRO A 222 8.84 -3.18 10.49
CA PRO A 222 9.00 -3.65 11.87
C PRO A 222 9.18 -5.16 12.02
N TRP A 223 8.66 -5.96 11.07
CA TRP A 223 8.78 -7.41 11.05
C TRP A 223 10.08 -7.95 10.42
N SER A 224 10.95 -7.07 9.93
CA SER A 224 12.23 -7.46 9.33
C SER A 224 13.14 -8.14 10.34
N THR A 225 13.96 -9.07 9.89
CA THR A 225 14.76 -9.92 10.78
C THR A 225 16.25 -9.85 10.50
N SER A 226 17.07 -10.30 11.45
CA SER A 226 18.49 -10.44 11.19
C SER A 226 18.73 -11.47 10.09
N ARG A 227 19.78 -11.26 9.31
CA ARG A 227 20.17 -12.13 8.20
C ARG A 227 20.17 -13.65 8.54
N PRO A 228 20.71 -14.12 9.69
CA PRO A 228 20.66 -15.53 10.05
C PRO A 228 19.25 -16.06 10.34
N VAL A 229 18.35 -15.20 10.84
CA VAL A 229 16.94 -15.54 11.07
C VAL A 229 16.21 -15.66 9.74
N PHE A 230 16.41 -14.70 8.84
CA PHE A 230 15.87 -14.75 7.47
C PHE A 230 16.33 -16.01 6.74
N GLU A 231 17.63 -16.34 6.76
CA GLU A 231 18.15 -17.56 6.12
C GLU A 231 17.55 -18.85 6.69
N ARG A 232 17.21 -18.89 7.99
CA ARG A 232 16.51 -20.03 8.58
C ARG A 232 15.08 -20.15 8.05
N ARG A 233 14.37 -19.01 7.94
CA ARG A 233 13.01 -18.94 7.37
C ARG A 233 13.01 -19.33 5.90
N LEU A 234 13.94 -18.80 5.11
CA LEU A 234 14.13 -19.19 3.72
C LEU A 234 14.36 -20.70 3.56
N ARG A 235 15.21 -21.31 4.39
CA ARG A 235 15.40 -22.77 4.38
C ARG A 235 14.13 -23.55 4.73
N ALA A 236 13.25 -23.00 5.55
CA ALA A 236 11.94 -23.60 5.84
C ALA A 236 10.99 -23.46 4.64
N ALA A 237 10.93 -22.27 4.03
CA ALA A 237 10.18 -22.00 2.81
C ALA A 237 10.58 -22.95 1.67
N MET A 238 11.89 -23.12 1.44
CA MET A 238 12.40 -24.01 0.39
C MET A 238 11.99 -25.48 0.56
N LYS A 239 11.80 -25.96 1.79
CA LYS A 239 11.33 -27.34 2.05
C LYS A 239 9.86 -27.56 1.69
N ARG A 240 9.10 -26.48 1.56
CA ARG A 240 7.67 -26.49 1.24
C ARG A 240 7.41 -26.26 -0.25
N LEU A 241 8.44 -25.99 -1.05
CA LEU A 241 8.30 -25.76 -2.48
C LEU A 241 7.73 -27.01 -3.19
N PRO A 242 6.97 -26.83 -4.27
CA PRO A 242 6.52 -27.94 -5.10
C PRO A 242 7.68 -28.83 -5.58
N ALA A 243 7.39 -30.10 -5.82
CA ALA A 243 8.42 -31.09 -6.13
C ALA A 243 9.21 -30.75 -7.40
N HIS A 244 8.57 -30.18 -8.43
CA HIS A 244 9.25 -29.80 -9.67
C HIS A 244 10.18 -28.60 -9.48
N VAL A 245 9.78 -27.60 -8.69
CA VAL A 245 10.63 -26.45 -8.32
C VAL A 245 11.83 -26.93 -7.50
N SER A 246 11.58 -27.81 -6.51
CA SER A 246 12.63 -28.40 -5.70
C SER A 246 13.63 -29.20 -6.54
N ALA A 247 13.15 -29.92 -7.55
CA ALA A 247 14.00 -30.64 -8.49
C ALA A 247 14.83 -29.69 -9.36
N ALA A 248 14.26 -28.58 -9.84
CA ALA A 248 15.00 -27.57 -10.61
C ALA A 248 16.11 -26.90 -9.81
N LEU A 249 15.91 -26.71 -8.50
CA LEU A 249 16.87 -26.10 -7.58
C LEU A 249 17.89 -27.09 -6.98
N GLU A 250 17.83 -28.38 -7.33
CA GLU A 250 18.76 -29.37 -6.80
C GLU A 250 20.20 -29.08 -7.24
N GLY A 251 21.06 -28.77 -6.26
CA GLY A 251 22.45 -28.39 -6.50
C GLY A 251 22.67 -26.89 -6.73
N ALA A 252 21.60 -26.08 -6.76
CA ALA A 252 21.69 -24.64 -6.93
C ALA A 252 22.43 -23.96 -5.76
N LEU A 253 23.26 -22.96 -6.07
CA LEU A 253 23.80 -22.05 -5.06
C LEU A 253 22.72 -21.02 -4.68
N VAL A 254 22.22 -21.11 -3.45
CA VAL A 254 21.25 -20.15 -2.91
C VAL A 254 21.98 -19.01 -2.21
N VAL A 255 21.82 -17.79 -2.72
CA VAL A 255 22.43 -16.58 -2.21
C VAL A 255 21.36 -15.66 -1.68
N VAL A 256 21.37 -15.40 -0.37
CA VAL A 256 20.57 -14.29 0.15
C VAL A 256 21.33 -12.98 -0.13
N ALA A 257 20.67 -12.01 -0.71
CA ALA A 257 21.21 -10.68 -0.99
C ALA A 257 20.31 -9.62 -0.35
N HIS A 258 20.80 -8.39 -0.23
CA HIS A 258 19.99 -7.31 0.32
C HIS A 258 18.92 -6.85 -0.67
N LEU A 259 19.36 -6.41 -1.86
CA LEU A 259 18.55 -5.94 -2.99
C LEU A 259 19.22 -6.42 -4.30
N PRO A 260 18.51 -6.43 -5.44
CA PRO A 260 19.10 -6.66 -6.76
C PRO A 260 20.32 -5.75 -7.01
N GLY A 261 21.32 -6.33 -7.67
CA GLY A 261 22.53 -5.63 -8.09
C GLY A 261 22.21 -4.58 -9.15
N ARG A 262 23.06 -3.56 -9.28
CA ARG A 262 22.83 -2.50 -10.28
C ARG A 262 22.97 -3.04 -11.70
N GLU A 263 23.84 -4.02 -11.88
CA GLU A 263 24.15 -4.69 -13.14
C GLU A 263 22.92 -5.45 -13.65
N VAL A 264 22.28 -6.26 -12.81
CA VAL A 264 21.08 -7.02 -13.21
C VAL A 264 19.89 -6.10 -13.48
N ILE A 265 19.76 -4.98 -12.75
CA ILE A 265 18.73 -3.97 -13.05
C ILE A 265 18.97 -3.34 -14.43
N ALA A 266 20.22 -3.05 -14.78
CA ALA A 266 20.57 -2.55 -16.11
C ALA A 266 20.33 -3.58 -17.23
N GLU A 267 20.26 -4.87 -16.88
CA GLU A 267 19.87 -5.96 -17.79
C GLU A 267 18.34 -6.17 -17.87
N GLY A 268 17.56 -5.38 -17.13
CA GLY A 268 16.09 -5.42 -17.14
C GLY A 268 15.46 -6.18 -15.97
N VAL A 269 16.23 -6.57 -14.96
CA VAL A 269 15.65 -7.17 -13.74
C VAL A 269 14.94 -6.09 -12.92
N ASP A 270 13.68 -6.35 -12.57
CA ASP A 270 12.90 -5.47 -11.69
C ASP A 270 13.64 -5.25 -10.34
N PRO A 271 13.88 -3.99 -9.91
CA PRO A 271 14.57 -3.70 -8.65
C PRO A 271 13.88 -4.25 -7.39
N ARG A 272 12.59 -4.56 -7.48
CA ARG A 272 11.72 -5.06 -6.40
C ARG A 272 11.44 -6.56 -6.50
N LEU A 273 12.07 -7.25 -7.45
CA LEU A 273 12.03 -8.71 -7.57
C LEU A 273 12.50 -9.37 -6.26
N CYS A 274 11.75 -10.37 -5.77
CA CYS A 274 12.05 -11.05 -4.51
C CYS A 274 13.05 -12.21 -4.68
N ALA A 275 13.01 -12.92 -5.80
CA ALA A 275 13.92 -14.01 -6.11
C ALA A 275 14.30 -13.95 -7.59
N LEU A 276 15.56 -14.25 -7.93
CA LEU A 276 16.06 -14.31 -9.30
C LEU A 276 16.73 -15.67 -9.53
N ALA A 277 16.24 -16.42 -10.52
CA ALA A 277 16.88 -17.64 -10.99
C ALA A 277 17.88 -17.27 -12.09
N ASP A 278 19.13 -17.70 -11.90
CA ASP A 278 20.25 -17.41 -12.80
C ASP A 278 20.96 -18.72 -13.17
N ASP A 279 21.66 -18.71 -14.30
CA ASP A 279 22.36 -19.86 -14.88
C ASP A 279 21.41 -21.06 -15.09
N VAL A 280 20.33 -20.81 -15.85
CA VAL A 280 19.28 -21.81 -16.11
C VAL A 280 19.65 -22.62 -17.35
N GLN A 281 19.89 -23.91 -17.17
CA GLN A 281 20.30 -24.82 -18.25
C GLN A 281 19.66 -26.20 -18.05
N ASP A 282 19.15 -26.80 -19.12
CA ASP A 282 18.56 -28.15 -19.10
C ASP A 282 17.50 -28.36 -17.99
N GLY A 283 16.68 -27.33 -17.74
CA GLY A 283 15.65 -27.36 -16.70
C GLY A 283 16.17 -27.31 -15.25
N LYS A 284 17.45 -26.93 -15.06
CA LYS A 284 18.10 -26.76 -13.76
C LYS A 284 18.54 -25.31 -13.56
N VAL A 285 18.48 -24.86 -12.32
CA VAL A 285 18.92 -23.51 -11.91
C VAL A 285 20.28 -23.63 -11.25
N GLY A 286 21.30 -22.94 -11.79
CA GLY A 286 22.63 -22.93 -11.19
C GLY A 286 22.72 -22.05 -9.94
N ARG A 287 22.07 -20.89 -9.95
CA ARG A 287 22.10 -19.90 -8.86
C ARG A 287 20.70 -19.35 -8.59
N LEU A 288 20.33 -19.24 -7.32
CA LEU A 288 19.10 -18.59 -6.88
C LEU A 288 19.43 -17.45 -5.93
N PHE A 289 19.18 -16.22 -6.35
CA PHE A 289 19.24 -15.06 -5.46
C PHE A 289 17.90 -14.86 -4.77
N VAL A 290 17.91 -14.58 -3.46
CA VAL A 290 16.73 -14.20 -2.69
C VAL A 290 17.02 -12.86 -2.02
N TYR A 291 16.23 -11.84 -2.35
CA TYR A 291 16.44 -10.45 -1.94
C TYR A 291 15.66 -10.16 -0.67
N GLN A 292 16.35 -10.21 0.47
CA GLN A 292 15.74 -10.10 1.79
C GLN A 292 14.86 -8.85 1.92
N ARG A 293 15.35 -7.69 1.46
CA ARG A 293 14.60 -6.42 1.58
C ARG A 293 13.29 -6.46 0.81
N ASN A 294 13.28 -7.08 -0.36
CA ASN A 294 12.10 -7.19 -1.20
C ASN A 294 11.09 -8.18 -0.62
N CYS A 295 11.56 -9.31 -0.08
CA CYS A 295 10.70 -10.24 0.66
C CYS A 295 10.09 -9.58 1.90
N GLU A 296 10.86 -8.81 2.66
CA GLU A 296 10.39 -8.08 3.84
C GLU A 296 9.38 -6.97 3.47
N ARG A 297 9.58 -6.27 2.35
CA ARG A 297 8.64 -5.27 1.83
C ARG A 297 7.31 -5.89 1.39
N MET A 298 7.34 -7.08 0.81
CA MET A 298 6.16 -7.80 0.31
C MET A 298 5.38 -8.50 1.44
N GLY A 299 6.06 -8.95 2.49
CA GLY A 299 5.41 -9.52 3.67
C GLY A 299 4.70 -8.47 4.51
N ASN A 300 3.76 -8.92 5.34
CA ASN A 300 3.01 -8.07 6.28
C ASN A 300 3.22 -8.47 7.75
N SER A 301 3.93 -9.57 8.00
CA SER A 301 4.30 -10.00 9.33
C SER A 301 5.60 -10.80 9.29
N ALA A 302 6.16 -11.07 10.47
CA ALA A 302 7.34 -11.92 10.55
C ALA A 302 6.98 -13.36 10.14
N GLU A 303 5.76 -13.84 10.41
CA GLU A 303 5.29 -15.16 9.97
C GLU A 303 5.15 -15.25 8.45
N SER A 304 4.66 -14.19 7.79
CA SER A 304 4.35 -14.23 6.35
C SER A 304 5.59 -14.37 5.46
N ILE A 305 6.79 -14.00 5.96
CA ILE A 305 8.03 -14.00 5.18
C ILE A 305 8.35 -15.37 4.55
N GLU A 306 8.02 -16.47 5.24
CA GLU A 306 8.25 -17.81 4.70
C GLU A 306 7.40 -18.09 3.47
N ASP A 307 6.11 -17.73 3.54
CA ASP A 307 5.18 -17.90 2.42
C ASP A 307 5.56 -16.97 1.27
N THR A 308 5.89 -15.71 1.55
CA THR A 308 6.39 -14.74 0.55
C THR A 308 7.62 -15.26 -0.18
N CYS A 309 8.58 -15.85 0.53
CA CYS A 309 9.78 -16.43 -0.10
C CYS A 309 9.41 -17.64 -0.97
N ALA A 310 8.55 -18.54 -0.48
CA ALA A 310 8.17 -19.74 -1.22
C ALA A 310 7.46 -19.38 -2.54
N GLU A 311 6.47 -18.48 -2.48
CA GLU A 311 5.72 -18.01 -3.65
C GLU A 311 6.62 -17.29 -4.66
N ALA A 312 7.52 -16.41 -4.18
CA ALA A 312 8.45 -15.71 -5.04
C ALA A 312 9.40 -16.67 -5.77
N ILE A 313 9.95 -17.66 -5.07
CA ILE A 313 10.85 -18.66 -5.65
C ILE A 313 10.12 -19.55 -6.64
N GLU A 314 8.92 -20.03 -6.30
CA GLU A 314 8.11 -20.84 -7.20
C GLU A 314 7.80 -20.11 -8.50
N ARG A 315 7.31 -18.87 -8.40
CA ARG A 315 6.99 -18.04 -9.57
C ARG A 315 8.21 -17.82 -10.45
N GLU A 316 9.33 -17.44 -9.85
CA GLU A 316 10.57 -17.15 -10.55
C GLU A 316 11.12 -18.39 -11.27
N VAL A 317 11.21 -19.52 -10.56
CA VAL A 317 11.73 -20.75 -11.15
C VAL A 317 10.84 -21.23 -12.29
N ASN A 318 9.51 -21.18 -12.14
CA ASN A 318 8.60 -21.55 -13.24
C ASN A 318 8.82 -20.64 -14.47
N ALA A 319 8.86 -19.31 -14.28
CA ALA A 319 9.08 -18.36 -15.37
C ALA A 319 10.43 -18.57 -16.08
N ALA A 320 11.47 -18.85 -15.31
CA ALA A 320 12.81 -19.14 -15.84
C ALA A 320 12.86 -20.44 -16.65
N LEU A 321 12.16 -21.49 -16.22
CA LEU A 321 12.07 -22.76 -16.94
C LEU A 321 11.26 -22.62 -18.24
N ASP A 322 10.19 -21.84 -18.23
CA ASP A 322 9.36 -21.58 -19.41
C ASP A 322 10.11 -20.74 -20.46
N SER A 323 10.99 -19.83 -20.03
CA SER A 323 11.79 -18.97 -20.91
C SER A 323 13.04 -19.66 -21.47
N GLY A 324 13.47 -20.78 -20.86
CA GLY A 324 14.69 -21.53 -21.19
C GLY A 324 14.54 -22.63 -22.25
N HIS A 325 13.41 -22.65 -22.99
CA HIS A 325 13.12 -23.56 -24.11
C HIS A 325 13.08 -22.82 -25.45
#